data_AF-A0AAN6C140-F1
#
_entry.id   AF-A0AAN6C140-F1
#
_cell.length_a   1.000
_cell.length_b   1.000
_cell.length_c   1.000
_cell.angle_alpha   90.00
_cell.angle_beta   90.00
_cell.angle_gamma   90.00
#
_symmetry.space_group_name_H-M   'P 1'
#
loop_
_entity.id
_entity.type
_entity.pdbx_description
1 polymer ?
#
loop_
_entity_poly.entity_id
_entity_poly.type
_entity_poly.pdbx_seq_one_letter_code
_entity_poly.pdbx_strand_id
1 'polypeptide(L)'
;MYNQENNASGELEADQPAEHSEAVCSCCFDLNATLVDSDSTNVKLDQSEFVLSILRNAAQLRAAAVGGCESCTVMIRALEYHNLIPAEASPSDLDAPKDSNLLGQSNNRSVRLRLRLPIGQGNPEISLSSPGLPQRFLQFYTDEAQRRSWKTIKPMPDICTDNLSRQGLVFINACLRLCQEHHTHCKQDDLSLPSRLLDIGTDDDTHMRLIETQNVENAKYTALSYCWGNDPSIKTITGNLEDMKSGIALEKLPAAYRDAIALTKRLDVRYIWIDALCIIQDSQKDWERECSKMADTYTNAYVTIAAASSSSVTNHFLKPQLRPPPEISHREREAFTAILSDASGKEQVSVKARLMQATGAHWLWQDSGNDEQPLIEPLTQRGWTLQEKVLSTRFLSISSMEMVWTCKEQIFCECGSRLNHQREFGRTPLSQISRRDEAFNFWHKIVENYSKRKLTQSEDRLPAISAIAAMVQKKVESEYIAGLWAGNIELDLLWHRAEPTRAPAASSCYIAPSFSWASIAGEIDYMCFRNGKWPYEKATKVIEVTSETGPDAPLGRVTRSKLVLQGPIATGHVERQDSHGWFVRVDRKCQSAEDPWNMAGKSSDVY
;
A
#
# COMPACT_ATOMS: atom_id res chain seq x y z
N MET A 1 42.21 75.70 9.03
CA MET A 1 43.12 75.60 10.19
C MET A 1 43.10 74.15 10.63
N TYR A 2 43.93 73.29 10.03
CA TYR A 2 45.32 72.98 10.42
C TYR A 2 45.47 72.60 11.90
N ASN A 3 45.67 71.29 12.13
CA ASN A 3 46.77 70.67 12.91
C ASN A 3 46.53 69.15 12.91
N GLN A 4 47.31 68.37 12.16
CA GLN A 4 48.66 67.85 12.44
C GLN A 4 48.66 66.58 13.31
N GLU A 5 48.90 65.47 12.61
CA GLU A 5 49.72 64.28 12.92
C GLU A 5 50.21 64.05 14.36
N ASN A 6 50.05 62.80 14.83
CA ASN A 6 51.21 62.02 15.30
C ASN A 6 50.95 60.51 15.28
N ASN A 7 51.93 59.81 14.69
CA ASN A 7 52.12 58.36 14.61
C ASN A 7 52.38 57.72 15.99
N ALA A 8 51.83 56.51 16.20
CA ALA A 8 52.56 55.33 16.74
C ALA A 8 51.59 54.15 16.88
N SER A 9 51.52 53.28 15.88
CA SER A 9 50.90 51.95 16.01
C SER A 9 51.97 50.89 15.74
N GLY A 10 52.43 50.27 16.83
CA GLY A 10 53.20 49.04 16.80
C GLY A 10 52.35 47.88 16.31
N GLU A 11 53.04 46.95 15.68
CA GLU A 11 52.59 45.66 15.16
C GLU A 11 51.72 44.90 16.16
N LEU A 12 50.64 44.32 15.66
CA LEU A 12 50.08 43.03 16.06
C LEU A 12 49.14 42.61 14.93
N GLU A 13 49.66 41.79 14.02
CA GLU A 13 48.85 41.05 13.04
C GLU A 13 47.83 40.20 13.81
N ALA A 14 46.57 40.65 13.77
CA ALA A 14 45.45 39.83 14.18
C ALA A 14 45.01 39.01 12.97
N ASP A 15 45.30 37.71 13.05
CA ASP A 15 44.75 36.64 12.21
C ASP A 15 43.25 36.88 11.98
N GLN A 16 42.88 37.20 10.74
CA GLN A 16 41.49 37.20 10.33
C GLN A 16 41.04 35.74 10.21
N PRO A 17 39.93 35.32 10.88
CA PRO A 17 39.41 33.98 10.66
C PRO A 17 38.94 33.88 9.20
N ALA A 18 39.48 32.89 8.49
CA ALA A 18 39.14 32.59 7.11
C ALA A 18 37.61 32.47 6.96
N GLU A 19 37.02 33.34 6.14
CA GLU A 19 35.66 33.20 5.66
C GLU A 19 35.54 31.85 4.95
N HIS A 20 34.86 30.89 5.58
CA HIS A 20 34.49 29.63 4.94
C HIS A 20 33.60 29.95 3.73
N SER A 21 34.13 29.83 2.52
CA SER A 21 33.34 30.00 1.31
C SER A 21 32.19 28.99 1.29
N GLU A 22 30.96 29.47 1.14
CA GLU A 22 29.73 28.70 0.88
C GLU A 22 29.77 28.02 -0.51
N ALA A 23 30.84 27.29 -0.83
CA ALA A 23 30.96 26.58 -2.09
C ALA A 23 30.07 25.33 -2.05
N VAL A 24 28.98 25.36 -2.81
CA VAL A 24 28.05 24.24 -2.99
C VAL A 24 28.83 23.01 -3.47
N CYS A 25 28.81 21.94 -2.67
CA CYS A 25 29.48 20.70 -3.03
C CYS A 25 28.85 20.12 -4.32
N SER A 26 29.70 19.83 -5.31
CA SER A 26 29.28 19.25 -6.60
C SER A 26 28.66 17.86 -6.49
N CYS A 27 28.77 17.19 -5.33
CA CYS A 27 28.28 15.83 -5.12
C CYS A 27 26.86 15.77 -4.57
N CYS A 28 26.54 16.55 -3.54
CA CYS A 28 25.27 16.43 -2.82
C CYS A 28 24.28 17.54 -3.15
N PHE A 29 24.71 18.63 -3.81
CA PHE A 29 24.10 19.94 -3.67
C PHE A 29 24.12 20.34 -2.18
N ASP A 30 24.40 21.58 -1.83
CA ASP A 30 24.12 21.97 -0.45
C ASP A 30 22.62 21.73 -0.27
N LEU A 31 22.22 20.84 0.66
CA LEU A 31 20.81 20.53 0.91
C LEU A 31 20.04 21.77 1.42
N ASN A 32 20.73 22.92 1.57
CA ASN A 32 20.20 24.28 1.71
C ASN A 32 20.02 25.09 0.43
N ALA A 33 20.76 24.79 -0.64
CA ALA A 33 20.79 25.63 -1.83
C ALA A 33 19.43 25.57 -2.53
N THR A 34 18.82 26.74 -2.72
CA THR A 34 17.43 26.88 -3.19
C THR A 34 17.28 26.89 -4.70
N LEU A 35 18.34 26.64 -5.47
CA LEU A 35 18.36 26.91 -6.90
C LEU A 35 18.98 25.74 -7.66
N VAL A 36 18.17 25.09 -8.49
CA VAL A 36 18.64 24.17 -9.52
C VAL A 36 19.31 25.01 -10.60
N ASP A 37 20.63 24.88 -10.77
CA ASP A 37 21.28 25.33 -11.99
C ASP A 37 20.95 24.30 -13.10
N SER A 38 20.18 24.72 -14.08
CA SER A 38 19.53 23.84 -15.07
C SER A 38 20.48 23.14 -16.05
N ASP A 39 21.77 23.50 -16.01
CA ASP A 39 22.76 23.11 -17.03
C ASP A 39 23.64 21.91 -16.62
N SER A 40 23.38 21.30 -15.46
CA SER A 40 24.11 20.10 -15.02
C SER A 40 23.57 18.82 -15.68
N THR A 41 24.40 18.13 -16.45
CA THR A 41 24.08 16.84 -17.11
C THR A 41 23.74 15.70 -16.15
N ASN A 42 24.02 15.85 -14.85
CA ASN A 42 23.79 14.83 -13.83
C ASN A 42 22.52 15.04 -13.00
N VAL A 43 21.74 16.09 -13.29
CA VAL A 43 20.47 16.40 -12.62
C VAL A 43 19.34 16.07 -13.58
N LYS A 44 18.36 15.29 -13.13
CA LYS A 44 17.15 14.97 -13.90
C LYS A 44 15.91 15.26 -13.08
N LEU A 45 14.95 15.97 -13.67
CA LEU A 45 13.62 16.13 -13.11
C LEU A 45 12.75 14.94 -13.54
N ASP A 46 12.23 14.19 -12.58
CA ASP A 46 11.16 13.23 -12.83
C ASP A 46 9.81 13.87 -12.52
N GLN A 47 9.07 14.22 -13.57
CA GLN A 47 7.75 14.85 -13.43
C GLN A 47 6.68 13.88 -12.92
N SER A 48 6.87 12.57 -13.09
CA SER A 48 5.88 11.56 -12.67
C SER A 48 5.90 11.34 -11.15
N GLU A 49 7.07 11.53 -10.54
CA GLU A 49 7.31 11.38 -9.11
C GLU A 49 7.49 12.73 -8.39
N PHE A 50 7.58 13.85 -9.13
CA PHE A 50 7.95 15.17 -8.61
C PHE A 50 9.26 15.15 -7.82
N VAL A 51 10.27 14.46 -8.36
CA VAL A 51 11.58 14.26 -7.71
C VAL A 51 12.70 14.82 -8.59
N LEU A 52 13.64 15.53 -7.97
CA LEU A 52 14.92 15.85 -8.58
C LEU A 52 15.92 14.73 -8.27
N SER A 53 16.47 14.11 -9.32
CA SER A 53 17.39 12.98 -9.23
C SER A 53 18.82 13.40 -9.56
N ILE A 54 19.74 13.15 -8.64
CA ILE A 54 21.18 13.39 -8.80
C ILE A 54 21.91 12.04 -8.84
N LEU A 55 22.59 11.75 -9.96
CA LEU A 55 23.34 10.51 -10.13
C LEU A 55 24.79 10.67 -9.66
N ARG A 56 25.20 9.89 -8.67
CA ARG A 56 26.59 9.88 -8.14
C ARG A 56 27.06 8.45 -7.90
N ASN A 57 28.35 8.29 -7.62
CA ASN A 57 28.90 7.04 -7.10
C ASN A 57 29.50 7.25 -5.69
N ALA A 58 29.73 6.15 -4.98
CA ALA A 58 30.26 6.20 -3.61
C ALA A 58 31.65 6.87 -3.53
N ALA A 59 32.51 6.70 -4.53
CA ALA A 59 33.85 7.32 -4.55
C ALA A 59 33.79 8.85 -4.62
N GLN A 60 32.84 9.41 -5.40
CA GLN A 60 32.61 10.86 -5.47
C GLN A 60 32.14 11.42 -4.13
N LEU A 61 31.21 10.73 -3.45
CA LEU A 61 30.75 11.14 -2.12
C LEU A 61 31.87 11.07 -1.08
N ARG A 62 32.71 10.02 -1.11
CA ARG A 62 33.89 9.91 -0.23
C ARG A 62 34.88 11.05 -0.46
N ALA A 63 35.21 11.34 -1.72
CA ALA A 63 36.12 12.44 -2.07
C ALA A 63 35.58 13.79 -1.58
N ALA A 64 34.28 14.04 -1.73
CA ALA A 64 33.64 15.24 -1.21
C ALA A 64 33.62 15.31 0.33
N ALA A 65 33.41 14.17 1.01
CA ALA A 65 33.49 14.09 2.46
C ALA A 65 34.90 14.42 2.98
N VAL A 66 35.94 13.85 2.35
CA VAL A 66 37.35 14.18 2.65
C VAL A 66 37.66 15.65 2.35
N GLY A 67 37.04 16.21 1.30
CA GLY A 67 37.11 17.63 0.96
C GLY A 67 36.35 18.56 1.91
N GLY A 68 35.79 18.05 3.02
CA GLY A 68 35.13 18.85 4.07
C GLY A 68 33.61 19.00 3.93
N CYS A 69 32.96 18.28 3.01
CA CYS A 69 31.50 18.35 2.89
C CYS A 69 30.80 17.53 3.98
N GLU A 70 30.15 18.21 4.94
CA GLU A 70 29.37 17.57 6.01
C GLU A 70 28.24 16.69 5.48
N SER A 71 27.51 17.15 4.46
CA SER A 71 26.41 16.39 3.84
C SER A 71 26.86 15.07 3.25
N CYS A 72 27.97 15.09 2.51
CA CYS A 72 28.57 13.87 1.96
C CYS A 72 29.10 12.95 3.06
N THR A 73 29.64 13.51 4.14
CA THR A 73 30.15 12.74 5.29
C THR A 73 29.03 11.96 5.98
N VAL A 74 27.90 12.60 6.27
CA VAL A 74 26.74 11.96 6.89
C VAL A 74 26.15 10.89 5.96
N MET A 75 26.01 11.19 4.66
CA MET A 75 25.49 10.22 3.69
C MET A 75 26.37 8.98 3.56
N ILE A 76 27.70 9.12 3.50
CA ILE A 76 28.63 7.97 3.45
C ILE A 76 28.53 7.13 4.72
N ARG A 77 28.59 7.76 5.91
CA ARG A 77 28.49 7.03 7.18
C ARG A 77 27.17 6.27 7.30
N ALA A 78 26.07 6.86 6.85
CA ALA A 78 24.77 6.19 6.83
C ALA A 78 24.75 5.00 5.85
N LEU A 79 25.36 5.14 4.66
CA LEU A 79 25.49 4.04 3.68
C LEU A 79 26.35 2.89 4.22
N GLU A 80 27.44 3.20 4.93
CA GLU A 80 28.31 2.22 5.59
C GLU A 80 27.60 1.52 6.75
N TYR A 81 26.92 2.29 7.62
CA TYR A 81 26.16 1.75 8.75
C TYR A 81 25.09 0.75 8.33
N HIS A 82 24.42 0.99 7.19
CA HIS A 82 23.41 0.09 6.62
C HIS A 82 24.02 -1.02 5.73
N ASN A 83 25.35 -1.17 5.71
CA ASN A 83 26.09 -2.13 4.87
C ASN A 83 25.74 -2.04 3.37
N LEU A 84 25.36 -0.85 2.89
CA LEU A 84 25.02 -0.62 1.48
C LEU A 84 26.26 -0.40 0.61
N ILE A 85 27.34 0.05 1.24
CA ILE A 85 28.68 0.13 0.66
C ILE A 85 29.67 -0.48 1.66
N PRO A 86 30.79 -1.05 1.21
CA PRO A 86 31.83 -1.49 2.12
C PRO A 86 32.36 -0.30 2.92
N ALA A 87 32.50 -0.48 4.24
CA ALA A 87 33.32 0.40 5.06
C ALA A 87 34.78 0.31 4.54
N GLU A 88 35.53 1.40 4.65
CA GLU A 88 36.97 1.32 4.37
C GLU A 88 37.62 0.33 5.33
N ALA A 89 38.09 -0.80 4.79
CA ALA A 89 38.88 -1.76 5.54
C ALA A 89 40.13 -1.05 6.08
N SER A 90 40.38 -1.17 7.38
CA SER A 90 41.77 -1.18 7.83
C SER A 90 42.51 -2.31 7.09
N PRO A 91 43.80 -2.17 6.74
CA PRO A 91 44.49 -3.07 5.82
C PRO A 91 44.85 -4.45 6.41
N SER A 92 43.94 -5.09 7.15
CA SER A 92 44.05 -6.47 7.59
C SER A 92 42.70 -6.95 8.13
N ASP A 93 41.93 -7.69 7.34
CA ASP A 93 41.02 -8.73 7.85
C ASP A 93 40.58 -9.60 6.67
N LEU A 94 41.31 -10.70 6.49
CA LEU A 94 41.08 -11.74 5.48
C LEU A 94 40.00 -12.76 5.89
N ASP A 95 39.30 -12.54 7.01
CA ASP A 95 38.37 -13.53 7.59
C ASP A 95 36.98 -12.96 7.93
N ALA A 96 36.35 -12.22 7.00
CA ALA A 96 34.93 -11.92 7.09
C ALA A 96 34.08 -13.13 6.61
N PRO A 97 33.01 -13.52 7.33
CA PRO A 97 32.17 -14.66 6.96
C PRO A 97 31.48 -14.42 5.60
N LYS A 98 31.44 -15.48 4.78
CA LYS A 98 31.04 -15.47 3.35
C LYS A 98 29.57 -15.15 3.07
N ASP A 99 28.73 -14.91 4.08
CA ASP A 99 27.28 -14.72 3.91
C ASP A 99 26.82 -13.29 4.24
N SER A 100 27.47 -12.28 3.65
CA SER A 100 26.97 -10.91 3.68
C SER A 100 26.52 -10.48 2.29
N ASN A 101 25.24 -10.13 2.17
CA ASN A 101 24.58 -9.51 1.02
C ASN A 101 25.14 -8.10 0.71
N LEU A 102 26.47 -7.97 0.66
CA LEU A 102 27.18 -6.76 0.30
C LEU A 102 27.03 -6.54 -1.21
N LEU A 103 26.63 -5.33 -1.59
CA LEU A 103 26.59 -4.81 -2.97
C LEU A 103 27.99 -4.71 -3.64
N GLY A 104 28.93 -5.59 -3.30
CA GLY A 104 30.35 -5.47 -3.65
C GLY A 104 31.10 -6.75 -4.02
N GLN A 105 30.47 -7.94 -4.03
CA GLN A 105 31.21 -9.18 -4.34
C GLN A 105 31.27 -9.56 -5.84
N SER A 106 31.04 -8.63 -6.76
CA SER A 106 31.49 -8.79 -8.14
C SER A 106 32.23 -7.56 -8.62
N ASN A 107 33.54 -7.69 -8.78
CA ASN A 107 34.45 -6.84 -9.55
C ASN A 107 33.88 -5.50 -10.05
N ASN A 108 34.14 -4.45 -9.29
CA ASN A 108 34.38 -3.10 -9.80
C ASN A 108 33.30 -2.50 -10.73
N ARG A 109 32.02 -2.55 -10.33
CA ARG A 109 31.00 -1.64 -10.88
C ARG A 109 30.61 -0.63 -9.81
N SER A 110 30.87 0.64 -10.08
CA SER A 110 30.44 1.78 -9.27
C SER A 110 28.95 1.66 -8.94
N VAL A 111 28.60 1.47 -7.66
CA VAL A 111 27.20 1.55 -7.20
C VAL A 111 26.70 2.94 -7.59
N ARG A 112 25.77 3.00 -8.54
CA ARG A 112 25.12 4.25 -8.94
C ARG A 112 24.10 4.60 -7.86
N LEU A 113 24.41 5.65 -7.11
CA LEU A 113 23.54 6.25 -6.13
C LEU A 113 22.67 7.27 -6.84
N ARG A 114 21.36 7.16 -6.68
CA ARG A 114 20.42 8.19 -7.15
C ARG A 114 19.85 8.88 -5.92
N LEU A 115 20.38 10.07 -5.63
CA LEU A 115 19.82 10.96 -4.62
C LEU A 115 18.53 11.56 -5.18
N ARG A 116 17.42 11.29 -4.50
CA ARG A 116 16.07 11.73 -4.78
C ARG A 116 15.73 12.86 -3.83
N LEU A 117 15.42 14.03 -4.38
CA LEU A 117 14.95 15.19 -3.64
C LEU A 117 13.49 15.46 -4.01
N PRO A 118 12.52 15.06 -3.16
CA PRO A 118 11.11 15.34 -3.41
C PRO A 118 10.85 16.84 -3.46
N ILE A 119 10.19 17.30 -4.53
CA ILE A 119 9.83 18.71 -4.69
C ILE A 119 8.56 18.99 -3.86
N GLY A 120 8.64 19.94 -2.94
CA GLY A 120 7.54 20.34 -2.07
C GLY A 120 7.49 19.59 -0.73
N GLN A 121 6.85 18.42 -0.69
CA GLN A 121 6.65 17.65 0.55
C GLN A 121 7.34 16.27 0.50
N GLY A 122 8.43 16.13 1.24
CA GLY A 122 9.18 14.88 1.43
C GLY A 122 10.60 15.18 1.90
N ASN A 123 11.31 14.14 2.36
CA ASN A 123 12.71 14.24 2.76
C ASN A 123 13.64 13.64 1.69
N PRO A 124 14.92 14.02 1.68
CA PRO A 124 15.92 13.41 0.80
C PRO A 124 16.03 11.90 1.01
N GLU A 125 16.16 11.18 -0.11
CA GLU A 125 16.29 9.73 -0.15
C GLU A 125 17.42 9.32 -1.09
N ILE A 126 18.24 8.34 -0.72
CA ILE A 126 19.18 7.71 -1.65
C ILE A 126 18.58 6.41 -2.13
N SER A 127 18.19 6.36 -3.40
CA SER A 127 17.75 5.12 -4.03
C SER A 127 18.93 4.31 -4.55
N LEU A 128 18.90 3.02 -4.26
CA LEU A 128 19.86 2.03 -4.71
C LEU A 128 19.14 1.03 -5.60
N SER A 129 19.58 0.93 -6.85
CA SER A 129 19.09 -0.07 -7.81
C SER A 129 20.22 -1.05 -8.10
N SER A 130 20.03 -2.33 -7.75
CA SER A 130 20.90 -3.42 -8.17
C SER A 130 20.10 -4.40 -9.02
N PRO A 131 20.64 -4.91 -10.14
CA PRO A 131 19.97 -5.95 -10.90
C PRO A 131 19.64 -7.16 -10.00
N GLY A 132 18.36 -7.53 -9.94
CA GLY A 132 17.88 -8.72 -9.20
C GLY A 132 17.65 -8.55 -7.69
N LEU A 133 17.81 -7.35 -7.12
CA LEU A 133 17.45 -7.08 -5.72
C LEU A 133 16.38 -5.99 -5.63
N PRO A 134 15.46 -6.09 -4.65
CA PRO A 134 14.42 -5.10 -4.48
C PRO A 134 14.97 -3.71 -4.30
N GLN A 135 14.32 -2.71 -4.90
CA GLN A 135 14.76 -1.33 -4.77
C GLN A 135 14.72 -0.89 -3.29
N ARG A 136 15.79 -0.24 -2.84
CA ARG A 136 15.92 0.27 -1.46
C ARG A 136 16.15 1.78 -1.46
N PHE A 137 15.65 2.45 -0.42
CA PHE A 137 15.80 3.88 -0.20
C PHE A 137 16.41 4.13 1.17
N LEU A 138 17.53 4.82 1.25
CA LEU A 138 18.02 5.35 2.50
C LEU A 138 17.38 6.72 2.73
N GLN A 139 16.45 6.81 3.66
CA GLN A 139 15.68 8.02 3.94
C GLN A 139 16.28 8.78 5.13
N PHE A 140 16.55 10.06 4.92
CA PHE A 140 17.13 10.93 5.94
C PHE A 140 16.05 11.77 6.64
N TYR A 141 16.18 11.96 7.94
CA TYR A 141 15.22 12.71 8.76
C TYR A 141 15.86 13.26 10.03
N THR A 142 15.06 13.92 10.85
CA THR A 142 15.48 14.51 12.12
C THR A 142 14.34 14.46 13.11
N ASP A 143 14.64 14.62 14.40
CA ASP A 143 13.63 14.60 15.47
C ASP A 143 12.97 15.97 15.66
N GLU A 144 13.68 17.06 15.33
CA GLU A 144 13.26 18.43 15.63
C GLU A 144 13.35 19.34 14.40
N ALA A 145 12.49 20.37 14.35
CA ALA A 145 12.53 21.35 13.27
C ALA A 145 13.83 22.15 13.33
N GLN A 146 14.68 21.97 12.32
CA GLN A 146 16.02 22.55 12.30
C GLN A 146 16.02 24.02 11.84
N ARG A 147 16.97 24.81 12.36
CA ARG A 147 17.28 26.17 11.87
C ARG A 147 18.50 26.24 10.93
N ARG A 148 19.26 25.16 10.77
CA ARG A 148 20.56 25.09 10.05
C ARG A 148 20.57 24.09 8.88
N SER A 149 21.77 23.77 8.40
CA SER A 149 22.28 23.49 7.05
C SER A 149 21.62 22.40 6.19
N TRP A 150 20.45 21.89 6.55
CA TRP A 150 19.74 20.87 5.81
C TRP A 150 18.24 21.22 5.74
N LYS A 151 17.89 22.42 5.26
CA LYS A 151 16.47 22.92 5.21
C LYS A 151 15.49 21.96 4.53
N THR A 152 15.99 21.11 3.64
CA THR A 152 15.19 20.10 2.92
C THR A 152 14.80 18.91 3.81
N ILE A 153 15.53 18.65 4.91
CA ILE A 153 15.26 17.55 5.85
C ILE A 153 14.27 18.04 6.90
N LYS A 154 13.07 17.46 6.87
CA LYS A 154 11.99 17.76 7.80
C LYS A 154 11.96 16.75 8.95
N PRO A 155 11.37 17.12 10.09
CA PRO A 155 11.15 16.18 11.18
C PRO A 155 10.26 15.02 10.73
N MET A 156 10.68 13.80 11.05
CA MET A 156 9.84 12.60 10.84
C MET A 156 9.95 11.69 12.07
N PRO A 157 8.87 10.95 12.39
CA PRO A 157 8.87 10.04 13.54
C PRO A 157 9.74 8.80 13.27
N ASP A 158 10.31 8.27 14.35
CA ASP A 158 10.82 6.90 14.40
C ASP A 158 9.65 5.91 14.30
N ILE A 159 9.90 4.79 13.63
CA ILE A 159 8.92 3.70 13.52
C ILE A 159 8.94 2.91 14.83
N CYS A 160 7.78 2.77 15.46
CA CYS A 160 7.70 2.13 16.77
C CYS A 160 7.96 0.61 16.67
N THR A 161 8.60 0.06 17.70
CA THR A 161 8.85 -1.38 17.82
C THR A 161 7.69 -2.12 18.50
N ASP A 162 6.89 -1.40 19.29
CA ASP A 162 5.64 -1.83 19.91
C ASP A 162 4.52 -0.89 19.47
N ASN A 163 3.53 -1.43 18.78
CA ASN A 163 2.41 -0.65 18.23
C ASN A 163 1.47 -0.10 19.33
N LEU A 164 1.54 -0.62 20.56
CA LEU A 164 0.85 -0.07 21.74
C LEU A 164 1.72 0.90 22.57
N SER A 165 2.96 1.18 22.12
CA SER A 165 3.79 2.20 22.74
C SER A 165 3.15 3.58 22.68
N ARG A 166 3.65 4.51 23.50
CA ARG A 166 3.20 5.92 23.46
C ARG A 166 3.34 6.50 22.05
N GLN A 167 4.44 6.22 21.36
CA GLN A 167 4.68 6.68 19.99
C GLN A 167 3.64 6.13 19.01
N GLY A 168 3.37 4.82 19.08
CA GLY A 168 2.36 4.19 18.22
C GLY A 168 0.96 4.77 18.43
N LEU A 169 0.55 4.94 19.69
CA LEU A 169 -0.74 5.55 20.03
C LEU A 169 -0.81 7.03 19.62
N VAL A 170 0.29 7.79 19.68
CA VAL A 170 0.34 9.16 19.17
C VAL A 170 0.07 9.20 17.67
N PHE A 171 0.67 8.31 16.89
CA PHE A 171 0.41 8.22 15.45
C PHE A 171 -1.06 7.92 15.15
N ILE A 172 -1.62 6.89 15.80
CA ILE A 172 -3.02 6.47 15.58
C ILE A 172 -3.99 7.61 15.95
N ASN A 173 -3.80 8.22 17.12
CA ASN A 173 -4.65 9.31 17.59
C ASN A 173 -4.52 10.58 16.73
N ALA A 174 -3.32 10.89 16.23
CA ALA A 174 -3.13 12.02 15.31
C ALA A 174 -3.88 11.80 13.99
N CYS A 175 -3.80 10.59 13.42
CA CYS A 175 -4.54 10.24 12.19
C CYS A 175 -6.06 10.29 12.41
N LEU A 176 -6.53 9.75 13.54
CA LEU A 176 -7.93 9.79 13.94
C LEU A 176 -8.47 11.21 14.03
N ARG A 177 -7.76 12.06 14.78
CA ARG A 177 -8.15 13.45 15.02
C ARG A 177 -8.18 14.25 13.72
N LEU A 178 -7.12 14.15 12.91
CA LEU A 178 -7.06 14.82 11.61
C LEU A 178 -8.24 14.41 10.73
N CYS A 179 -8.55 13.11 10.69
CA CYS A 179 -9.65 12.57 9.92
C CYS A 179 -11.02 13.08 10.39
N GLN A 180 -11.28 13.09 11.70
CA GLN A 180 -12.55 13.54 12.24
C GLN A 180 -12.77 15.05 12.09
N GLU A 181 -11.71 15.84 12.29
CA GLU A 181 -11.80 17.29 12.30
C GLU A 181 -11.78 17.88 10.87
N HIS A 182 -11.07 17.26 9.93
CA HIS A 182 -10.76 17.88 8.63
C HIS A 182 -11.26 17.11 7.40
N HIS A 183 -11.58 15.81 7.50
CA HIS A 183 -12.00 15.02 6.33
C HIS A 183 -13.52 14.95 6.22
N THR A 184 -14.07 15.70 5.27
CA THR A 184 -15.51 15.77 4.98
C THR A 184 -16.10 14.43 4.54
N HIS A 185 -15.39 13.65 3.74
CA HIS A 185 -15.82 12.34 3.25
C HIS A 185 -15.68 11.22 4.28
N CYS A 186 -15.09 11.52 5.45
CA CYS A 186 -14.93 10.57 6.55
C CYS A 186 -15.93 10.81 7.70
N LYS A 187 -16.81 11.82 7.59
CA LYS A 187 -17.86 12.06 8.59
C LYS A 187 -18.88 10.92 8.54
N GLN A 188 -19.22 10.40 9.72
CA GLN A 188 -20.19 9.33 9.91
C GLN A 188 -21.37 9.93 10.69
N ASP A 189 -22.38 10.41 9.96
CA ASP A 189 -23.53 11.13 10.55
C ASP A 189 -24.64 10.18 11.01
N ASP A 190 -24.67 8.95 10.50
CA ASP A 190 -25.67 7.92 10.83
C ASP A 190 -24.96 6.59 11.16
N LEU A 191 -24.75 6.33 12.45
CA LEU A 191 -24.01 5.16 12.94
C LEU A 191 -24.96 3.98 13.10
N SER A 192 -25.31 3.32 11.98
CA SER A 192 -26.01 2.04 12.07
C SER A 192 -25.09 0.99 12.67
N LEU A 193 -25.56 0.34 13.74
CA LEU A 193 -24.80 -0.69 14.42
C LEU A 193 -24.99 -2.05 13.74
N PRO A 194 -23.97 -2.91 13.72
CA PRO A 194 -24.12 -4.31 13.34
C PRO A 194 -25.15 -5.01 14.23
N SER A 195 -25.71 -6.14 13.81
CA SER A 195 -26.75 -6.83 14.60
C SER A 195 -26.27 -7.21 16.01
N ARG A 196 -24.98 -7.53 16.15
CA ARG A 196 -24.32 -7.90 17.40
C ARG A 196 -22.94 -7.25 17.52
N LEU A 197 -22.53 -6.97 18.75
CA LEU A 197 -21.20 -6.46 19.10
C LEU A 197 -20.64 -7.21 20.31
N LEU A 198 -19.32 -7.15 20.49
CA LEU A 198 -18.66 -7.60 21.71
C LEU A 198 -18.46 -6.40 22.62
N ASP A 199 -19.10 -6.45 23.78
CA ASP A 199 -18.85 -5.53 24.89
C ASP A 199 -17.62 -5.99 25.65
N ILE A 200 -16.55 -5.21 25.56
CA ILE A 200 -15.26 -5.50 26.21
C ILE A 200 -15.06 -4.71 27.49
N GLY A 201 -16.08 -3.96 27.92
CA GLY A 201 -16.08 -3.19 29.17
C GLY A 201 -15.07 -2.03 29.17
N THR A 202 -14.65 -1.64 30.37
CA THR A 202 -13.59 -0.64 30.60
C THR A 202 -12.23 -1.31 30.79
N ASP A 203 -11.18 -0.54 31.09
CA ASP A 203 -9.81 -1.06 31.22
C ASP A 203 -9.67 -2.23 32.22
N ASP A 204 -10.41 -2.19 33.33
CA ASP A 204 -10.35 -3.20 34.39
C ASP A 204 -11.14 -4.49 34.09
N ASP A 205 -12.01 -4.46 33.06
CA ASP A 205 -12.84 -5.62 32.72
C ASP A 205 -12.00 -6.73 32.08
N THR A 206 -12.08 -7.92 32.69
CA THR A 206 -11.35 -9.14 32.27
C THR A 206 -12.20 -10.08 31.42
N HIS A 207 -13.46 -9.72 31.17
CA HIS A 207 -14.42 -10.53 30.44
C HIS A 207 -15.06 -9.75 29.30
N MET A 208 -15.34 -10.45 28.21
CA MET A 208 -16.04 -9.95 27.02
C MET A 208 -17.41 -10.60 26.93
N ARG A 209 -18.44 -9.84 26.53
CA ARG A 209 -19.81 -10.34 26.33
C ARG A 209 -20.31 -10.04 24.93
N LEU A 210 -20.92 -11.03 24.28
CA LEU A 210 -21.66 -10.81 23.05
C LEU A 210 -23.02 -10.17 23.38
N ILE A 211 -23.35 -9.05 22.74
CA ILE A 211 -24.60 -8.34 22.95
C ILE A 211 -25.36 -8.13 21.64
N GLU A 212 -26.69 -8.10 21.72
CA GLU A 212 -27.57 -7.63 20.65
C GLU A 212 -27.64 -6.11 20.68
N THR A 213 -27.55 -5.45 19.53
CA THR A 213 -27.43 -3.98 19.45
C THR A 213 -28.76 -3.23 19.42
N GLN A 214 -29.90 -3.94 19.43
CA GLN A 214 -31.24 -3.35 19.32
C GLN A 214 -31.54 -2.27 20.37
N ASN A 215 -30.93 -2.38 21.55
CA ASN A 215 -31.08 -1.43 22.66
C ASN A 215 -29.83 -0.57 22.90
N VAL A 216 -28.89 -0.55 21.96
CA VAL A 216 -27.65 0.23 22.05
C VAL A 216 -27.79 1.43 21.12
N GLU A 217 -27.82 2.62 21.70
CA GLU A 217 -27.93 3.86 20.92
C GLU A 217 -26.55 4.52 20.76
N ASN A 218 -26.23 4.96 19.53
CA ASN A 218 -25.10 5.84 19.21
C ASN A 218 -23.73 5.40 19.77
N ALA A 219 -23.46 4.10 19.79
CA ALA A 219 -22.19 3.56 20.28
C ALA A 219 -21.10 3.55 19.19
N LYS A 220 -19.86 3.84 19.58
CA LYS A 220 -18.68 3.61 18.74
C LYS A 220 -18.21 2.17 18.89
N TYR A 221 -17.80 1.54 17.79
CA TYR A 221 -17.16 0.23 17.81
C TYR A 221 -15.98 0.17 16.86
N THR A 222 -14.99 -0.66 17.16
CA THR A 222 -13.94 -1.04 16.20
C THR A 222 -14.34 -2.32 15.48
N ALA A 223 -13.76 -2.59 14.31
CA ALA A 223 -13.90 -3.88 13.63
C ALA A 223 -12.53 -4.52 13.45
N LEU A 224 -12.44 -5.85 13.49
CA LEU A 224 -11.19 -6.59 13.25
C LEU A 224 -11.21 -7.27 11.87
N SER A 225 -10.19 -6.98 11.07
CA SER A 225 -9.86 -7.69 9.83
C SER A 225 -8.60 -8.53 10.05
N TYR A 226 -8.69 -9.85 9.89
CA TYR A 226 -7.60 -10.77 10.25
C TYR A 226 -7.66 -12.09 9.47
N CYS A 227 -6.56 -12.85 9.51
CA CYS A 227 -6.55 -14.22 8.99
C CYS A 227 -6.95 -15.20 10.10
N TRP A 228 -7.96 -16.03 9.84
CA TRP A 228 -8.39 -17.05 10.80
C TRP A 228 -7.31 -18.11 11.07
N GLY A 229 -6.51 -18.46 10.07
CA GLY A 229 -5.53 -19.56 10.15
C GLY A 229 -6.19 -20.92 9.99
N ASN A 230 -5.51 -21.98 10.47
CA ASN A 230 -5.94 -23.37 10.29
C ASN A 230 -6.94 -23.86 11.36
N ASP A 231 -7.12 -23.15 12.47
CA ASP A 231 -8.11 -23.50 13.50
C ASP A 231 -8.48 -22.30 14.39
N PRO A 232 -9.61 -21.61 14.14
CA PRO A 232 -10.14 -20.63 15.08
C PRO A 232 -10.76 -21.36 16.28
N SER A 233 -9.99 -21.48 17.36
CA SER A 233 -10.40 -22.21 18.57
C SER A 233 -11.64 -21.63 19.27
N ILE A 234 -11.95 -20.36 19.05
CA ILE A 234 -13.12 -19.68 19.62
C ILE A 234 -13.89 -18.96 18.51
N LYS A 235 -15.12 -19.41 18.29
CA LYS A 235 -16.12 -18.85 17.38
C LYS A 235 -17.52 -19.02 17.97
N THR A 236 -18.46 -18.20 17.54
CA THR A 236 -19.86 -18.31 17.97
C THR A 236 -20.60 -19.32 17.10
N ILE A 237 -21.21 -20.29 17.75
CA ILE A 237 -22.09 -21.30 17.17
C ILE A 237 -23.37 -21.34 18.00
N THR A 238 -24.41 -21.96 17.46
CA THR A 238 -25.72 -22.03 18.13
C THR A 238 -25.60 -22.65 19.54
N GLY A 239 -24.71 -23.64 19.71
CA GLY A 239 -24.51 -24.35 20.98
C GLY A 239 -23.78 -23.56 22.08
N ASN A 240 -23.03 -22.49 21.76
CA ASN A 240 -22.29 -21.70 22.75
C ASN A 240 -22.76 -20.23 22.83
N LEU A 241 -23.86 -19.89 22.17
CA LEU A 241 -24.35 -18.52 22.07
C LEU A 241 -24.65 -17.89 23.44
N GLU A 242 -25.28 -18.63 24.35
CA GLU A 242 -25.60 -18.14 25.69
C GLU A 242 -24.35 -17.99 26.57
N ASP A 243 -23.33 -18.83 26.38
CA ASP A 243 -22.03 -18.68 27.04
C ASP A 243 -21.32 -17.40 26.55
N MET A 244 -21.35 -17.15 25.24
CA MET A 244 -20.81 -15.92 24.65
C MET A 244 -21.52 -14.66 25.21
N LYS A 245 -22.83 -14.72 25.45
CA LYS A 245 -23.62 -13.62 26.04
C LYS A 245 -23.36 -13.42 27.54
N SER A 246 -23.22 -14.51 28.30
CA SER A 246 -22.95 -14.45 29.75
C SER A 246 -21.55 -13.91 30.06
N GLY A 247 -20.58 -14.27 29.23
CA GLY A 247 -19.26 -13.64 29.17
C GLY A 247 -18.10 -14.64 29.17
N ILE A 248 -17.04 -14.29 28.43
CA ILE A 248 -15.84 -15.10 28.26
C ILE A 248 -14.63 -14.32 28.74
N ALA A 249 -13.79 -14.99 29.55
CA ALA A 249 -12.54 -14.42 30.02
C ALA A 249 -11.60 -14.09 28.86
N LEU A 250 -11.07 -12.87 28.82
CA LEU A 250 -10.20 -12.37 27.75
C LEU A 250 -8.92 -13.21 27.60
N GLU A 251 -8.43 -13.80 28.69
CA GLU A 251 -7.24 -14.65 28.70
C GLU A 251 -7.38 -15.93 27.85
N LYS A 252 -8.62 -16.43 27.70
CA LYS A 252 -8.94 -17.62 26.90
C LYS A 252 -8.95 -17.32 25.41
N LEU A 253 -9.01 -16.04 25.03
CA LEU A 253 -9.07 -15.63 23.64
C LEU A 253 -7.72 -15.82 22.93
N PRO A 254 -7.73 -16.21 21.65
CA PRO A 254 -6.55 -16.17 20.79
C PRO A 254 -5.81 -14.83 20.82
N ALA A 255 -4.50 -14.87 20.51
CA ALA A 255 -3.62 -13.72 20.56
C ALA A 255 -4.12 -12.51 19.74
N ALA A 256 -4.59 -12.73 18.51
CA ALA A 256 -5.08 -11.65 17.67
C ALA A 256 -6.32 -10.96 18.26
N TYR A 257 -7.25 -11.73 18.86
CA TYR A 257 -8.41 -11.12 19.52
C TYR A 257 -7.98 -10.29 20.72
N ARG A 258 -7.07 -10.80 21.55
CA ARG A 258 -6.55 -10.05 22.71
C ARG A 258 -5.84 -8.77 22.30
N ASP A 259 -5.03 -8.83 21.25
CA ASP A 259 -4.36 -7.67 20.67
C ASP A 259 -5.38 -6.63 20.18
N ALA A 260 -6.37 -7.05 19.39
CA ALA A 260 -7.42 -6.16 18.88
C ALA A 260 -8.24 -5.51 20.00
N ILE A 261 -8.59 -6.28 21.04
CA ILE A 261 -9.29 -5.79 22.23
C ILE A 261 -8.42 -4.79 22.99
N ALA A 262 -7.13 -5.09 23.20
CA ALA A 262 -6.21 -4.20 23.89
C ALA A 262 -6.07 -2.85 23.16
N LEU A 263 -5.90 -2.86 21.83
CA LEU A 263 -5.86 -1.63 21.05
C LEU A 263 -7.20 -0.88 21.09
N THR A 264 -8.33 -1.60 21.01
CA THR A 264 -9.66 -1.00 21.09
C THR A 264 -9.87 -0.26 22.41
N LYS A 265 -9.49 -0.85 23.54
CA LYS A 265 -9.51 -0.18 24.85
C LYS A 265 -8.62 1.07 24.87
N ARG A 266 -7.41 0.99 24.31
CA ARG A 266 -6.48 2.14 24.20
C ARG A 266 -6.98 3.28 23.32
N LEU A 267 -7.96 3.03 22.46
CA LEU A 267 -8.65 4.05 21.66
C LEU A 267 -9.91 4.60 22.34
N ASP A 268 -10.15 4.24 23.61
CA ASP A 268 -11.33 4.62 24.39
C ASP A 268 -12.64 4.17 23.71
N VAL A 269 -12.63 2.97 23.15
CA VAL A 269 -13.79 2.34 22.51
C VAL A 269 -14.19 1.09 23.29
N ARG A 270 -15.47 0.98 23.65
CA ARG A 270 -16.02 -0.12 24.46
C ARG A 270 -16.44 -1.34 23.65
N TYR A 271 -16.71 -1.19 22.36
CA TYR A 271 -17.27 -2.26 21.54
C TYR A 271 -16.32 -2.64 20.41
N ILE A 272 -16.24 -3.93 20.12
CA ILE A 272 -15.53 -4.45 18.96
C ILE A 272 -16.41 -5.45 18.21
N TRP A 273 -16.31 -5.42 16.89
CA TRP A 273 -16.92 -6.41 16.00
C TRP A 273 -15.84 -7.34 15.46
N ILE A 274 -16.04 -8.65 15.63
CA ILE A 274 -15.18 -9.71 15.09
C ILE A 274 -16.10 -10.72 14.42
N ASP A 275 -15.95 -10.94 13.12
CA ASP A 275 -16.82 -11.80 12.30
C ASP A 275 -17.07 -13.19 12.93
N ALA A 276 -16.01 -13.87 13.36
CA ALA A 276 -16.08 -15.21 13.95
C ALA A 276 -16.88 -15.27 15.26
N LEU A 277 -17.03 -14.13 15.96
CA LEU A 277 -17.70 -14.03 17.27
C LEU A 277 -19.04 -13.28 17.19
N CYS A 278 -19.22 -12.42 16.20
CA CYS A 278 -20.43 -11.63 15.99
C CYS A 278 -21.36 -12.22 14.93
N ILE A 279 -21.01 -13.35 14.32
CA ILE A 279 -21.84 -14.11 13.37
C ILE A 279 -21.94 -15.56 13.86
N ILE A 280 -23.13 -16.16 13.80
CA ILE A 280 -23.36 -17.57 14.19
C ILE A 280 -22.89 -18.47 13.06
N GLN A 281 -21.72 -19.08 13.23
CA GLN A 281 -20.96 -19.73 12.16
C GLN A 281 -21.56 -21.04 11.63
N ASP A 282 -22.43 -21.68 12.39
CA ASP A 282 -23.14 -22.91 12.01
C ASP A 282 -24.57 -22.65 11.49
N SER A 283 -24.96 -21.39 11.32
CA SER A 283 -26.29 -21.00 10.82
C SER A 283 -26.20 -20.27 9.48
N GLN A 284 -26.54 -20.97 8.39
CA GLN A 284 -26.56 -20.41 7.03
C GLN A 284 -27.42 -19.14 6.93
N LYS A 285 -28.61 -19.16 7.56
CA LYS A 285 -29.54 -18.02 7.57
C LYS A 285 -28.96 -16.81 8.32
N ASP A 286 -28.20 -17.05 9.38
CA ASP A 286 -27.52 -16.00 10.12
C ASP A 286 -26.40 -15.39 9.28
N TRP A 287 -25.56 -16.26 8.72
CA TRP A 287 -24.47 -15.89 7.84
C TRP A 287 -24.94 -15.03 6.66
N GLU A 288 -25.97 -15.45 5.92
CA GLU A 288 -26.51 -14.68 4.78
C GLU A 288 -27.00 -13.29 5.20
N ARG A 289 -27.64 -13.19 6.36
CA ARG A 289 -28.15 -11.92 6.89
C ARG A 289 -27.04 -10.98 7.37
N GLU A 290 -25.99 -11.50 7.99
CA GLU A 290 -24.87 -10.65 8.43
C GLU A 290 -23.94 -10.29 7.26
N CYS A 291 -23.76 -11.21 6.30
CA CYS A 291 -22.97 -10.95 5.08
C CYS A 291 -23.58 -9.82 4.24
N SER A 292 -24.91 -9.76 4.11
CA SER A 292 -25.57 -8.66 3.38
C SER A 292 -25.37 -7.30 4.06
N LYS A 293 -25.15 -7.27 5.38
CA LYS A 293 -24.85 -6.06 6.17
C LYS A 293 -23.37 -5.77 6.36
N MET A 294 -22.49 -6.66 5.89
CA MET A 294 -21.06 -6.57 6.18
C MET A 294 -20.45 -5.26 5.67
N ALA A 295 -20.99 -4.74 4.57
CA ALA A 295 -20.64 -3.43 4.03
C ALA A 295 -20.81 -2.30 5.06
N ASP A 296 -21.99 -2.25 5.68
CA ASP A 296 -22.35 -1.23 6.66
C ASP A 296 -21.52 -1.41 7.94
N THR A 297 -21.32 -2.65 8.37
CA THR A 297 -20.46 -2.99 9.52
C THR A 297 -19.06 -2.41 9.40
N TYR A 298 -18.38 -2.56 8.26
CA TYR A 298 -17.03 -1.99 8.09
C TYR A 298 -17.06 -0.48 7.80
N THR A 299 -18.07 0.00 7.07
CA THR A 299 -18.21 1.43 6.74
C THR A 299 -18.46 2.28 7.99
N ASN A 300 -19.27 1.79 8.92
CA ASN A 300 -19.70 2.49 10.13
C ASN A 300 -18.80 2.24 11.35
N ALA A 301 -17.83 1.32 11.24
CA ALA A 301 -16.83 1.14 12.27
C ALA A 301 -16.07 2.46 12.52
N TYR A 302 -15.78 2.73 13.80
CA TYR A 302 -14.95 3.86 14.21
C TYR A 302 -13.57 3.79 13.54
N VAL A 303 -12.94 2.62 13.67
CA VAL A 303 -11.72 2.19 12.98
C VAL A 303 -11.80 0.68 12.75
N THR A 304 -11.43 0.23 11.56
CA THR A 304 -11.13 -1.17 11.30
C THR A 304 -9.65 -1.42 11.55
N ILE A 305 -9.34 -2.30 12.49
CA ILE A 305 -7.99 -2.75 12.83
C ILE A 305 -7.69 -3.95 11.92
N ALA A 306 -6.62 -3.86 11.14
CA ALA A 306 -6.16 -4.92 10.27
C ALA A 306 -4.88 -5.55 10.80
N ALA A 307 -4.96 -6.83 11.18
CA ALA A 307 -3.83 -7.67 11.56
C ALA A 307 -3.07 -8.16 10.31
N ALA A 308 -2.52 -7.23 9.52
CA ALA A 308 -2.07 -7.50 8.16
C ALA A 308 -0.94 -8.55 8.09
N SER A 309 0.02 -8.46 9.00
CA SER A 309 1.17 -9.37 9.12
C SER A 309 0.86 -10.74 9.70
N SER A 310 -0.33 -10.91 10.29
CA SER A 310 -0.70 -12.15 10.96
C SER A 310 -1.40 -13.11 10.00
N SER A 311 -0.84 -14.31 9.86
CA SER A 311 -1.43 -15.40 9.06
C SER A 311 -2.45 -16.25 9.82
N SER A 312 -2.58 -16.07 11.14
CA SER A 312 -3.45 -16.88 12.00
C SER A 312 -3.92 -16.11 13.22
N VAL A 313 -5.12 -16.40 13.70
CA VAL A 313 -5.70 -15.80 14.91
C VAL A 313 -4.87 -16.05 16.17
N THR A 314 -4.06 -17.11 16.15
CA THR A 314 -3.16 -17.50 17.24
C THR A 314 -1.94 -16.61 17.38
N ASN A 315 -1.62 -15.79 16.37
CA ASN A 315 -0.42 -14.97 16.36
C ASN A 315 -0.72 -13.56 16.88
N HIS A 316 0.21 -13.01 17.66
CA HIS A 316 0.19 -11.59 18.01
C HIS A 316 0.53 -10.75 16.77
N PHE A 317 -0.20 -9.64 16.57
CA PHE A 317 0.07 -8.67 15.50
C PHE A 317 0.53 -7.32 16.05
N LEU A 318 0.29 -7.03 17.34
CA LEU A 318 0.81 -5.83 17.99
C LEU A 318 2.25 -6.00 18.45
N LYS A 319 2.66 -7.25 18.70
CA LYS A 319 4.03 -7.62 19.04
C LYS A 319 4.64 -8.31 17.82
N PRO A 320 5.70 -7.77 17.20
CA PRO A 320 6.27 -8.33 15.98
C PRO A 320 6.92 -9.69 16.26
N GLN A 321 6.21 -10.79 16.03
CA GLN A 321 6.69 -12.16 16.32
C GLN A 321 7.31 -12.88 15.13
N LEU A 322 7.18 -12.39 13.90
CA LEU A 322 7.79 -12.99 12.71
C LEU A 322 8.26 -11.87 11.81
N ARG A 323 9.47 -11.37 12.05
CA ARG A 323 10.09 -10.37 11.18
C ARG A 323 10.67 -11.11 9.98
N PRO A 324 10.51 -10.57 8.75
CA PRO A 324 11.28 -11.10 7.64
C PRO A 324 12.78 -10.92 7.96
N PRO A 325 13.67 -11.75 7.40
CA PRO A 325 15.11 -11.70 7.67
C PRO A 325 15.67 -10.26 7.69
N PRO A 326 16.79 -9.98 8.40
CA PRO A 326 17.40 -8.64 8.50
C PRO A 326 17.69 -7.93 7.18
N GLU A 327 17.64 -8.64 6.07
CA GLU A 327 17.77 -8.12 4.71
C GLU A 327 16.50 -7.44 4.19
N ILE A 328 15.36 -7.66 4.86
CA ILE A 328 14.00 -7.31 4.41
C ILE A 328 13.34 -6.28 5.35
N SER A 329 13.59 -6.34 6.65
CA SER A 329 12.98 -5.42 7.62
C SER A 329 13.81 -4.17 7.88
N HIS A 330 13.22 -2.99 7.70
CA HIS A 330 13.83 -1.72 8.12
C HIS A 330 13.75 -1.46 9.63
N ARG A 331 13.00 -2.27 10.37
CA ARG A 331 12.85 -2.16 11.83
C ARG A 331 13.98 -2.83 12.61
N GLU A 332 14.86 -3.60 11.98
CA GLU A 332 15.90 -4.36 12.69
C GLU A 332 17.21 -3.61 12.91
N ARG A 333 17.47 -2.51 12.19
CA ARG A 333 18.57 -1.60 12.52
C ARG A 333 18.02 -0.32 13.11
N GLU A 334 18.58 0.10 14.23
CA GLU A 334 18.36 1.44 14.74
C GLU A 334 18.65 2.45 13.64
N ALA A 335 17.93 3.57 13.64
CA ALA A 335 18.25 4.63 12.71
C ALA A 335 19.69 5.10 12.96
N PHE A 336 20.49 5.16 11.90
CA PHE A 336 21.80 5.79 11.99
C PHE A 336 21.61 7.21 12.48
N THR A 337 22.36 7.64 13.50
CA THR A 337 22.25 9.00 14.06
C THR A 337 23.61 9.67 13.97
N ALA A 338 23.66 10.84 13.34
CA ALA A 338 24.80 11.75 13.34
C ALA A 338 24.41 13.04 14.05
N ILE A 339 25.28 13.52 14.93
CA ILE A 339 25.13 14.83 15.56
C ILE A 339 26.00 15.82 14.79
N LEU A 340 25.38 16.85 14.25
CA LEU A 340 26.04 17.98 13.61
C LEU A 340 26.08 19.13 14.61
N SER A 341 27.27 19.68 14.85
CA SER A 341 27.49 20.81 15.75
C SER A 341 27.90 22.03 14.95
N ASP A 342 27.51 23.22 15.39
CA ASP A 342 28.04 24.44 14.80
C ASP A 342 29.51 24.68 15.18
N ALA A 343 30.19 25.58 14.45
CA ALA A 343 31.56 25.99 14.75
C ALA A 343 31.76 26.53 16.19
N SER A 344 30.67 26.94 16.85
CA SER A 344 30.68 27.40 18.25
C SER A 344 30.35 26.30 19.27
N GLY A 345 29.95 25.10 18.83
CA GLY A 345 29.56 23.96 19.66
C GLY A 345 28.27 24.14 20.48
N LYS A 346 27.53 25.23 20.30
CA LYS A 346 26.36 25.61 21.10
C LYS A 346 25.04 25.08 20.56
N GLU A 347 24.96 24.81 19.26
CA GLU A 347 23.79 24.20 18.62
C GLU A 347 24.15 22.82 18.07
N GLN A 348 23.43 21.79 18.52
CA GLN A 348 23.58 20.39 18.07
C GLN A 348 22.29 19.93 17.38
N VAL A 349 22.44 19.26 16.26
CA VAL A 349 21.33 18.74 15.46
C VAL A 349 21.51 17.24 15.22
N SER A 350 20.51 16.43 15.54
CA SER A 350 20.49 15.01 15.18
C SER A 350 19.95 14.81 13.76
N VAL A 351 20.77 14.24 12.89
CA VAL A 351 20.36 13.72 11.59
C VAL A 351 20.28 12.21 11.69
N LYS A 352 19.10 11.67 11.36
CA LYS A 352 18.82 10.25 11.34
C LYS A 352 18.73 9.71 9.92
N ALA A 353 19.08 8.44 9.73
CA ALA A 353 18.87 7.73 8.47
C ALA A 353 18.38 6.30 8.69
N ARG A 354 17.27 5.96 8.03
CA ARG A 354 16.71 4.60 8.03
C ARG A 354 16.65 4.04 6.61
N LEU A 355 16.94 2.76 6.48
CA LEU A 355 16.77 2.04 5.23
C LEU A 355 15.29 1.74 5.04
N MET A 356 14.73 1.96 3.86
CA MET A 356 13.35 1.64 3.50
C MET A 356 13.36 0.74 2.27
N GLN A 357 12.38 -0.16 2.16
CA GLN A 357 12.23 -1.03 1.00
C GLN A 357 11.13 -0.50 0.08
N ALA A 358 11.28 -0.65 -1.23
CA ALA A 358 10.26 -0.35 -2.24
C ALA A 358 9.14 -1.41 -2.28
N THR A 359 8.67 -1.85 -1.13
CA THR A 359 7.72 -2.95 -0.98
C THR A 359 6.66 -2.60 0.07
N GLY A 360 5.54 -3.32 0.04
CA GLY A 360 4.43 -3.07 0.98
C GLY A 360 3.94 -1.63 0.92
N ALA A 361 4.00 -0.91 2.04
CA ALA A 361 3.54 0.47 2.18
C ALA A 361 4.28 1.50 1.30
N HIS A 362 5.52 1.21 0.85
CA HIS A 362 6.32 2.12 0.02
C HIS A 362 6.50 1.63 -1.42
N TRP A 363 5.70 0.66 -1.84
CA TRP A 363 5.82 0.04 -3.16
C TRP A 363 5.58 1.01 -4.30
N LEU A 364 6.64 1.38 -5.04
CA LEU A 364 6.58 2.25 -6.21
C LEU A 364 5.99 1.51 -7.40
N TRP A 365 4.77 1.88 -7.79
CA TRP A 365 4.16 1.39 -9.02
C TRP A 365 5.00 1.81 -10.23
N GLN A 366 5.40 0.84 -11.08
CA GLN A 366 6.12 1.09 -12.32
C GLN A 366 5.31 0.58 -13.52
N ASP A 367 5.19 1.40 -14.56
CA ASP A 367 4.39 1.09 -15.76
C ASP A 367 5.06 0.05 -16.68
N SER A 368 6.04 -0.72 -16.18
CA SER A 368 7.04 -1.46 -16.97
C SER A 368 6.88 -2.98 -16.98
N GLY A 369 5.80 -3.55 -16.42
CA GLY A 369 5.53 -4.99 -16.43
C GLY A 369 6.48 -5.86 -15.60
N ASN A 370 7.65 -5.34 -15.22
CA ASN A 370 8.61 -5.88 -14.27
C ASN A 370 8.38 -5.34 -12.85
N ASP A 371 7.12 -5.15 -12.44
CA ASP A 371 6.81 -4.72 -11.09
C ASP A 371 7.34 -5.76 -10.10
N GLU A 372 8.27 -5.36 -9.23
CA GLU A 372 8.63 -6.17 -8.06
C GLU A 372 7.36 -6.39 -7.26
N GLN A 373 6.98 -7.66 -7.05
CA GLN A 373 5.77 -7.98 -6.31
C GLN A 373 5.89 -7.36 -4.91
N PRO A 374 4.92 -6.54 -4.47
CA PRO A 374 4.94 -5.97 -3.14
C PRO A 374 4.99 -7.13 -2.12
N LEU A 375 5.66 -6.92 -0.98
CA LEU A 375 5.58 -7.84 0.15
C LEU A 375 4.12 -8.18 0.43
N ILE A 376 3.77 -9.44 0.18
CA ILE A 376 2.38 -9.88 0.22
C ILE A 376 2.03 -10.25 1.66
N GLU A 377 1.50 -9.28 2.38
CA GLU A 377 0.99 -9.49 3.75
C GLU A 377 -0.07 -10.60 3.76
N PRO A 378 -0.06 -11.52 4.73
CA PRO A 378 -1.02 -12.63 4.79
C PRO A 378 -2.48 -12.19 4.61
N LEU A 379 -2.87 -11.07 5.22
CA LEU A 379 -4.23 -10.53 5.11
C LEU A 379 -4.60 -10.15 3.67
N THR A 380 -3.67 -9.60 2.90
CA THR A 380 -3.91 -9.17 1.51
C THR A 380 -4.12 -10.35 0.55
N GLN A 381 -3.74 -11.56 0.95
CA GLN A 381 -3.98 -12.78 0.18
C GLN A 381 -5.41 -13.30 0.33
N ARG A 382 -6.21 -12.83 1.29
CA ARG A 382 -7.58 -13.34 1.50
C ARG A 382 -8.58 -12.55 0.66
N GLY A 383 -9.50 -13.24 -0.02
CA GLY A 383 -10.49 -12.59 -0.88
C GLY A 383 -11.41 -11.62 -0.12
N TRP A 384 -12.04 -12.10 0.96
CA TRP A 384 -12.99 -11.32 1.77
C TRP A 384 -12.38 -10.02 2.33
N THR A 385 -11.09 -10.00 2.65
CA THR A 385 -10.43 -8.83 3.26
C THR A 385 -10.29 -7.64 2.32
N LEU A 386 -10.46 -7.83 1.00
CA LEU A 386 -10.47 -6.73 0.05
C LEU A 386 -11.65 -5.78 0.34
N GLN A 387 -12.83 -6.37 0.51
CA GLN A 387 -14.04 -5.62 0.80
C GLN A 387 -13.95 -4.90 2.15
N GLU A 388 -13.39 -5.56 3.16
CA GLU A 388 -13.14 -4.96 4.47
C GLU A 388 -12.28 -3.71 4.33
N LYS A 389 -11.15 -3.81 3.62
CA LYS A 389 -10.24 -2.67 3.39
C LYS A 389 -10.89 -1.53 2.59
N VAL A 390 -11.55 -1.84 1.48
CA VAL A 390 -12.10 -0.83 0.56
C VAL A 390 -13.29 -0.08 1.20
N LEU A 391 -14.10 -0.78 2.00
CA LEU A 391 -15.32 -0.22 2.56
C LEU A 391 -15.10 0.53 3.87
N SER A 392 -14.10 0.18 4.68
CA SER A 392 -13.80 0.91 5.93
C SER A 392 -13.61 2.41 5.71
N THR A 393 -14.24 3.23 6.57
CA THR A 393 -14.03 4.69 6.58
C THR A 393 -12.64 5.05 7.10
N ARG A 394 -12.15 4.26 8.06
CA ARG A 394 -10.81 4.36 8.65
C ARG A 394 -10.26 2.94 8.81
N PHE A 395 -9.15 2.65 8.18
CA PHE A 395 -8.51 1.34 8.15
C PHE A 395 -7.08 1.49 8.67
N LEU A 396 -6.80 0.89 9.82
CA LEU A 396 -5.47 0.87 10.44
C LEU A 396 -4.83 -0.49 10.17
N SER A 397 -3.95 -0.55 9.17
CA SER A 397 -3.20 -1.74 8.79
C SER A 397 -1.92 -1.87 9.61
N ILE A 398 -1.82 -2.92 10.40
CA ILE A 398 -0.60 -3.27 11.15
C ILE A 398 0.16 -4.31 10.36
N SER A 399 1.06 -3.82 9.49
CA SER A 399 1.82 -4.65 8.54
C SER A 399 3.09 -5.24 9.18
N SER A 400 3.83 -6.03 8.40
CA SER A 400 5.14 -6.56 8.81
C SER A 400 6.21 -5.48 8.89
N MET A 401 5.95 -4.35 8.23
CA MET A 401 6.85 -3.22 8.07
C MET A 401 6.55 -2.08 9.03
N GLU A 402 5.33 -1.55 8.98
CA GLU A 402 4.88 -0.46 9.84
C GLU A 402 3.36 -0.32 9.90
N MET A 403 2.86 0.61 10.73
CA MET A 403 1.44 0.96 10.71
C MET A 403 1.12 1.86 9.52
N VAL A 404 0.03 1.53 8.81
CA VAL A 404 -0.50 2.35 7.72
C VAL A 404 -1.95 2.66 8.00
N TRP A 405 -2.26 3.95 8.08
CA TRP A 405 -3.61 4.46 8.16
C TRP A 405 -4.13 4.75 6.75
N THR A 406 -5.34 4.31 6.45
CA THR A 406 -6.06 4.65 5.21
C THR A 406 -7.47 5.10 5.57
N CYS A 407 -7.85 6.31 5.17
CA CYS A 407 -9.24 6.76 5.23
C CYS A 407 -9.77 7.09 3.82
N LYS A 408 -10.99 7.63 3.74
CA LYS A 408 -11.61 8.00 2.46
C LYS A 408 -10.99 9.22 1.77
N GLU A 409 -10.04 9.91 2.39
CA GLU A 409 -9.35 11.08 1.80
C GLU A 409 -7.83 10.95 1.75
N GLN A 410 -7.21 10.30 2.73
CA GLN A 410 -5.76 10.29 2.89
C GLN A 410 -5.22 8.94 3.38
N ILE A 411 -3.96 8.68 3.04
CA ILE A 411 -3.16 7.55 3.53
C ILE A 411 -2.01 8.15 4.33
N PHE A 412 -1.76 7.61 5.53
CA PHE A 412 -0.60 7.97 6.34
C PHE A 412 0.20 6.74 6.68
N CYS A 413 1.50 6.84 6.46
CA CYS A 413 2.47 5.86 6.92
C CYS A 413 2.99 6.33 8.29
N GLU A 414 3.22 5.40 9.21
CA GLU A 414 3.83 5.69 10.52
C GLU A 414 5.15 6.44 10.36
N CYS A 415 5.93 6.08 9.34
CA CYS A 415 7.20 6.67 8.97
C CYS A 415 7.03 8.10 8.40
N GLY A 416 5.83 8.51 7.98
CA GLY A 416 5.56 9.80 7.36
C GLY A 416 5.91 9.89 5.87
N SER A 417 6.42 8.81 5.26
CA SER A 417 6.66 8.74 3.81
C SER A 417 5.37 8.95 3.03
N ARG A 418 5.50 9.61 1.87
CA ARG A 418 4.39 9.89 0.93
C ARG A 418 4.41 9.04 -0.32
N LEU A 419 5.34 8.10 -0.41
CA LEU A 419 5.42 7.20 -1.55
C LEU A 419 4.12 6.39 -1.64
N ASN A 420 3.49 6.43 -2.82
CA ASN A 420 2.37 5.56 -3.22
C ASN A 420 1.03 5.72 -2.49
N HIS A 421 0.79 6.87 -1.86
CA HIS A 421 -0.47 7.22 -1.20
C HIS A 421 -1.74 7.18 -2.09
N GLN A 422 -1.62 6.94 -3.40
CA GLN A 422 -2.71 7.12 -4.38
C GLN A 422 -2.79 6.04 -5.47
N ARG A 423 -2.14 4.87 -5.33
CA ARG A 423 -1.93 3.99 -6.51
C ARG A 423 -2.61 2.63 -6.51
N GLU A 424 -2.96 2.04 -5.36
CA GLU A 424 -3.48 0.65 -5.34
C GLU A 424 -4.79 0.46 -6.14
N PHE A 425 -5.74 1.39 -6.02
CA PHE A 425 -7.00 1.38 -6.79
C PHE A 425 -7.20 2.66 -7.62
N GLY A 426 -6.13 3.42 -7.86
CA GLY A 426 -6.18 4.74 -8.49
C GLY A 426 -6.22 5.91 -7.50
N ARG A 427 -6.14 7.13 -8.04
CA ARG A 427 -5.96 8.37 -7.26
C ARG A 427 -7.21 8.80 -6.49
N THR A 428 -8.38 8.41 -6.98
CA THR A 428 -9.67 8.82 -6.45
C THR A 428 -10.33 7.65 -5.73
N PRO A 429 -10.59 7.73 -4.42
CA PRO A 429 -11.30 6.68 -3.70
C PRO A 429 -12.75 6.57 -4.17
N LEU A 430 -13.34 5.37 -4.09
CA LEU A 430 -14.66 5.06 -4.64
C LEU A 430 -15.77 6.04 -4.22
N SER A 431 -15.72 6.55 -2.99
CA SER A 431 -16.68 7.54 -2.49
C SER A 431 -16.67 8.84 -3.31
N GLN A 432 -15.49 9.26 -3.76
CA GLN A 432 -15.25 10.52 -4.48
C GLN A 432 -15.34 10.36 -6.01
N ILE A 433 -15.39 9.13 -6.53
CA ILE A 433 -15.60 8.90 -7.96
C ILE A 433 -16.97 9.45 -8.36
N SER A 434 -16.96 10.37 -9.33
CA SER A 434 -18.17 11.02 -9.86
C SER A 434 -18.47 10.62 -11.30
N ARG A 435 -17.45 10.27 -12.08
CA ARG A 435 -17.60 9.89 -13.48
C ARG A 435 -17.79 8.38 -13.62
N ARG A 436 -18.67 7.97 -14.55
CA ARG A 436 -18.98 6.56 -14.80
C ARG A 436 -17.78 5.76 -15.31
N ASP A 437 -16.98 6.34 -16.21
CA ASP A 437 -15.78 5.73 -16.77
C ASP A 437 -14.72 5.44 -15.69
N GLU A 438 -14.51 6.38 -14.77
CA GLU A 438 -13.63 6.16 -13.61
C GLU A 438 -14.14 5.04 -12.70
N ALA A 439 -15.45 4.91 -12.51
CA ALA A 439 -16.04 3.84 -11.70
C ALA A 439 -15.88 2.45 -12.35
N PHE A 440 -16.00 2.35 -13.68
CA PHE A 440 -15.67 1.12 -14.41
C PHE A 440 -14.18 0.77 -14.30
N ASN A 441 -13.29 1.74 -14.49
CA ASN A 441 -11.84 1.54 -14.33
C ASN A 441 -11.47 1.11 -12.90
N PHE A 442 -12.15 1.68 -11.89
CA PHE A 442 -12.00 1.26 -10.51
C PHE A 442 -12.42 -0.21 -10.33
N TRP A 443 -13.55 -0.61 -10.93
CA TRP A 443 -14.01 -2.00 -10.89
C TRP A 443 -13.00 -2.96 -11.51
N HIS A 444 -12.40 -2.64 -12.66
CA HIS A 444 -11.36 -3.47 -13.26
C HIS A 444 -10.17 -3.66 -12.32
N LYS A 445 -9.67 -2.59 -11.69
CA LYS A 445 -8.59 -2.68 -10.69
C LYS A 445 -8.96 -3.53 -9.48
N ILE A 446 -10.22 -3.46 -9.04
CA ILE A 446 -10.74 -4.33 -7.99
C ILE A 446 -10.68 -5.79 -8.44
N VAL A 447 -11.13 -6.12 -9.66
CA VAL A 447 -11.10 -7.48 -10.21
C VAL A 447 -9.66 -7.99 -10.36
N GLU A 448 -8.74 -7.20 -10.90
CA GLU A 448 -7.32 -7.55 -11.01
C GLU A 448 -6.71 -7.85 -9.63
N ASN A 449 -6.94 -6.97 -8.65
CA ASN A 449 -6.42 -7.16 -7.29
C ASN A 449 -7.09 -8.32 -6.55
N TYR A 450 -8.39 -8.54 -6.77
CA TYR A 450 -9.20 -9.56 -6.09
C TYR A 450 -8.92 -10.96 -6.62
N SER A 451 -8.79 -11.09 -7.94
CA SER A 451 -8.69 -12.39 -8.62
C SER A 451 -7.45 -13.20 -8.22
N LYS A 452 -6.34 -12.53 -7.86
CA LYS A 452 -5.13 -13.14 -7.31
C LYS A 452 -5.23 -13.56 -5.84
N ARG A 453 -6.33 -13.21 -5.16
CA ARG A 453 -6.55 -13.57 -3.75
C ARG A 453 -7.16 -14.96 -3.61
N LYS A 454 -6.86 -15.59 -2.48
CA LYS A 454 -7.31 -16.93 -2.09
C LYS A 454 -8.65 -16.85 -1.36
N LEU A 455 -9.54 -17.77 -1.70
CA LEU A 455 -10.79 -18.01 -0.98
C LEU A 455 -10.77 -19.44 -0.44
N THR A 456 -11.27 -19.61 0.79
CA THR A 456 -11.48 -20.94 1.36
C THR A 456 -12.61 -21.68 0.63
N GLN A 457 -13.69 -20.96 0.30
CA GLN A 457 -14.80 -21.47 -0.49
C GLN A 457 -14.82 -20.79 -1.85
N SER A 458 -14.66 -21.57 -2.93
CA SER A 458 -14.60 -21.01 -4.30
C SER A 458 -15.92 -20.37 -4.74
N GLU A 459 -17.05 -20.79 -4.16
CA GLU A 459 -18.39 -20.25 -4.44
C GLU A 459 -18.60 -18.83 -3.87
N ASP A 460 -17.71 -18.35 -3.00
CA ASP A 460 -17.75 -17.00 -2.43
C ASP A 460 -17.14 -15.93 -3.36
N ARG A 461 -16.73 -16.31 -4.57
CA ARG A 461 -15.98 -15.43 -5.50
C ARG A 461 -16.71 -14.14 -5.89
N LEU A 462 -18.02 -14.18 -6.04
CA LEU A 462 -18.84 -12.98 -6.25
C LEU A 462 -19.38 -12.40 -4.93
N PRO A 463 -19.91 -13.21 -3.99
CA PRO A 463 -20.33 -12.71 -2.67
C PRO A 463 -19.29 -11.85 -1.95
N ALA A 464 -18.02 -12.24 -1.98
CA ALA A 464 -16.96 -11.59 -1.21
C ALA A 464 -16.55 -10.18 -1.67
N ILE A 465 -17.06 -9.73 -2.83
CA ILE A 465 -16.88 -8.36 -3.33
C ILE A 465 -18.22 -7.69 -3.70
N SER A 466 -19.34 -8.33 -3.37
CA SER A 466 -20.68 -7.91 -3.78
C SER A 466 -21.07 -6.53 -3.24
N ALA A 467 -20.55 -6.12 -2.08
CA ALA A 467 -20.83 -4.79 -1.56
C ALA A 467 -20.02 -3.69 -2.25
N ILE A 468 -18.78 -4.00 -2.69
CA ILE A 468 -18.05 -3.09 -3.59
C ILE A 468 -18.83 -2.96 -4.89
N ALA A 469 -19.32 -4.06 -5.45
CA ALA A 469 -20.17 -4.05 -6.65
C ALA A 469 -21.41 -3.18 -6.44
N ALA A 470 -22.08 -3.28 -5.28
CA ALA A 470 -23.25 -2.44 -4.96
C ALA A 470 -22.92 -0.94 -4.97
N MET A 471 -21.76 -0.55 -4.44
CA MET A 471 -21.31 0.85 -4.48
C MET A 471 -20.98 1.31 -5.89
N VAL A 472 -20.29 0.49 -6.69
CA VAL A 472 -20.00 0.79 -8.10
C VAL A 472 -21.30 0.91 -8.89
N GLN A 473 -22.26 -0.01 -8.69
CA GLN A 473 -23.56 0.00 -9.37
C GLN A 473 -24.30 1.33 -9.20
N LYS A 474 -24.29 1.90 -7.98
CA LYS A 474 -24.89 3.21 -7.70
C LYS A 474 -24.24 4.35 -8.49
N LYS A 475 -22.96 4.22 -8.87
CA LYS A 475 -22.20 5.23 -9.63
C LYS A 475 -22.35 5.04 -11.14
N VAL A 476 -22.34 3.80 -11.62
CA VAL A 476 -22.40 3.48 -13.05
C VAL A 476 -23.82 3.38 -13.59
N GLU A 477 -24.80 3.12 -12.71
CA GLU A 477 -26.21 2.88 -13.04
C GLU A 477 -26.36 1.84 -14.17
N SER A 478 -25.63 0.73 -14.03
CA SER A 478 -25.60 -0.37 -14.99
C SER A 478 -26.12 -1.66 -14.34
N GLU A 479 -26.76 -2.49 -15.15
CA GLU A 479 -27.07 -3.86 -14.77
C GLU A 479 -25.77 -4.64 -14.52
N TYR A 480 -25.74 -5.38 -13.41
CA TYR A 480 -24.62 -6.23 -13.01
C TYR A 480 -24.88 -7.66 -13.46
N ILE A 481 -23.93 -8.24 -14.18
CA ILE A 481 -24.02 -9.59 -14.73
C ILE A 481 -22.80 -10.40 -14.31
N ALA A 482 -22.95 -11.14 -13.21
CA ALA A 482 -21.97 -12.10 -12.72
C ALA A 482 -20.52 -11.58 -12.65
N GLY A 483 -20.30 -10.37 -12.15
CA GLY A 483 -18.97 -9.76 -12.06
C GLY A 483 -18.64 -8.75 -13.16
N LEU A 484 -19.54 -8.56 -14.14
CA LEU A 484 -19.41 -7.61 -15.24
C LEU A 484 -20.55 -6.59 -15.25
N TRP A 485 -20.41 -5.53 -16.02
CA TRP A 485 -21.41 -4.47 -16.20
C TRP A 485 -21.93 -4.43 -17.64
N ALA A 486 -23.24 -4.51 -17.81
CA ALA A 486 -23.86 -4.43 -19.15
C ALA A 486 -23.50 -3.12 -19.90
N GLY A 487 -23.40 -2.00 -19.18
CA GLY A 487 -23.03 -0.70 -19.74
C GLY A 487 -21.54 -0.55 -20.13
N ASN A 488 -20.70 -1.51 -19.74
CA ASN A 488 -19.27 -1.56 -20.06
C ASN A 488 -18.84 -2.92 -20.62
N ILE A 489 -19.80 -3.68 -21.16
CA ILE A 489 -19.59 -5.09 -21.48
C ILE A 489 -18.47 -5.31 -22.50
N GLU A 490 -18.23 -4.32 -23.37
CA GLU A 490 -17.23 -4.40 -24.42
C GLU A 490 -15.81 -4.42 -23.86
N LEU A 491 -15.58 -3.71 -22.75
CA LEU A 491 -14.30 -3.74 -22.03
C LEU A 491 -14.27 -4.86 -20.99
N ASP A 492 -15.39 -5.09 -20.32
CA ASP A 492 -15.51 -6.10 -19.28
C ASP A 492 -15.33 -7.52 -19.81
N LEU A 493 -15.48 -7.77 -21.12
CA LEU A 493 -15.21 -9.07 -21.74
C LEU A 493 -13.75 -9.25 -22.22
N LEU A 494 -12.90 -8.23 -22.10
CA LEU A 494 -11.51 -8.25 -22.57
C LEU A 494 -10.52 -8.72 -21.49
N TRP A 495 -11.03 -9.30 -20.41
CA TRP A 495 -10.19 -9.92 -19.39
C TRP A 495 -9.44 -11.12 -19.97
N HIS A 496 -8.22 -11.34 -19.48
CA HIS A 496 -7.48 -12.57 -19.71
C HIS A 496 -6.81 -13.02 -18.41
N ARG A 497 -6.29 -14.25 -18.40
CA ARG A 497 -5.48 -14.74 -17.29
C ARG A 497 -4.07 -14.12 -17.40
N ALA A 498 -3.57 -13.54 -16.31
CA ALA A 498 -2.25 -12.89 -16.30
C ALA A 498 -1.10 -13.91 -16.46
N GLU A 499 -1.19 -15.03 -15.73
CA GLU A 499 -0.20 -16.11 -15.81
C GLU A 499 -0.76 -17.35 -16.50
N PRO A 500 -0.01 -17.96 -17.43
CA PRO A 500 -0.40 -19.24 -18.02
C PRO A 500 -0.22 -20.39 -17.02
N THR A 501 -1.26 -20.68 -16.24
CA THR A 501 -1.22 -21.76 -15.23
C THR A 501 -1.70 -23.11 -15.78
N ARG A 502 -1.07 -24.20 -15.31
CA ARG A 502 -1.50 -25.60 -15.55
C ARG A 502 -2.78 -26.01 -14.80
N ALA A 503 -3.35 -25.12 -13.99
CA ALA A 503 -4.52 -25.44 -13.17
C ALA A 503 -5.77 -25.61 -14.07
N PRO A 504 -6.62 -26.62 -13.81
CA PRO A 504 -7.85 -26.83 -14.57
C PRO A 504 -8.69 -25.54 -14.64
N ALA A 505 -9.21 -25.22 -15.83
CA ALA A 505 -9.98 -24.00 -16.07
C ALA A 505 -11.29 -23.95 -15.25
N ALA A 506 -11.84 -25.11 -14.87
CA ALA A 506 -13.15 -25.20 -14.23
C ALA A 506 -13.03 -25.78 -12.82
N SER A 507 -13.66 -25.09 -11.86
CA SER A 507 -14.07 -25.69 -10.59
C SER A 507 -15.01 -26.88 -10.87
N SER A 508 -15.02 -27.88 -9.98
CA SER A 508 -15.99 -28.99 -10.07
C SER A 508 -17.44 -28.53 -9.86
N CYS A 509 -17.64 -27.31 -9.32
CA CYS A 509 -18.94 -26.70 -9.09
C CYS A 509 -19.13 -25.44 -9.95
N TYR A 510 -20.36 -25.15 -10.34
CA TYR A 510 -20.71 -23.93 -11.06
C TYR A 510 -20.57 -22.70 -10.15
N ILE A 511 -19.70 -21.75 -10.54
CA ILE A 511 -19.47 -20.49 -9.80
C ILE A 511 -20.11 -19.31 -10.53
N ALA A 512 -19.87 -19.22 -11.84
CA ALA A 512 -20.26 -18.11 -12.70
C ALA A 512 -20.35 -18.59 -14.17
N PRO A 513 -21.09 -17.87 -15.04
CA PRO A 513 -21.19 -18.18 -16.46
C PRO A 513 -19.83 -18.08 -17.17
N SER A 514 -19.64 -18.82 -18.26
CA SER A 514 -18.36 -18.96 -18.96
C SER A 514 -17.74 -17.66 -19.50
N PHE A 515 -18.54 -16.61 -19.71
CA PHE A 515 -18.05 -15.30 -20.16
C PHE A 515 -17.54 -14.42 -19.02
N SER A 516 -17.81 -14.78 -17.76
CA SER A 516 -17.36 -14.02 -16.58
C SER A 516 -15.94 -14.42 -16.17
N TRP A 517 -15.13 -13.44 -15.76
CA TRP A 517 -13.83 -13.67 -15.13
C TRP A 517 -13.93 -14.52 -13.86
N ALA A 518 -15.08 -14.52 -13.19
CA ALA A 518 -15.32 -15.31 -11.98
C ALA A 518 -15.50 -16.81 -12.27
N SER A 519 -15.66 -17.21 -13.55
CA SER A 519 -15.81 -18.62 -13.93
C SER A 519 -14.51 -19.42 -13.77
N ILE A 520 -13.37 -18.73 -13.72
CA ILE A 520 -12.05 -19.34 -13.60
C ILE A 520 -11.32 -18.87 -12.33
N ALA A 521 -10.43 -19.72 -11.83
CA ALA A 521 -9.44 -19.34 -10.82
C ALA A 521 -8.17 -18.75 -11.46
N GLY A 522 -7.47 -17.92 -10.71
CA GLY A 522 -6.22 -17.26 -11.12
C GLY A 522 -6.34 -15.75 -11.24
N GLU A 523 -5.18 -15.11 -11.40
CA GLU A 523 -5.07 -13.66 -11.62
C GLU A 523 -5.63 -13.28 -12.99
N ILE A 524 -6.47 -12.25 -12.97
CA ILE A 524 -7.13 -11.64 -14.12
C ILE A 524 -6.46 -10.31 -14.41
N ASP A 525 -6.26 -10.01 -15.69
CA ASP A 525 -5.69 -8.76 -16.17
C ASP A 525 -6.55 -8.19 -17.31
N TYR A 526 -6.64 -6.86 -17.37
CA TYR A 526 -7.26 -6.11 -18.46
C TYR A 526 -6.17 -5.36 -19.28
N MET A 527 -5.00 -5.99 -19.53
CA MET A 527 -3.75 -5.41 -20.06
C MET A 527 -3.91 -4.29 -21.11
N CYS A 528 -4.87 -4.42 -22.02
CA CYS A 528 -5.07 -3.54 -23.17
C CYS A 528 -5.49 -2.09 -22.84
N PHE A 529 -5.91 -1.78 -21.60
CA PHE A 529 -6.38 -0.44 -21.25
C PHE A 529 -5.77 0.17 -20.00
N ARG A 530 -4.69 -0.40 -19.46
CA ARG A 530 -4.02 0.07 -18.22
C ARG A 530 -3.69 1.57 -18.17
N ASN A 531 -3.75 2.29 -19.30
CA ASN A 531 -3.56 3.74 -19.35
C ASN A 531 -4.43 4.50 -20.38
N GLY A 532 -5.50 3.90 -20.94
CA GLY A 532 -6.28 4.55 -22.02
C GLY A 532 -5.47 4.93 -23.26
N LYS A 533 -4.25 4.36 -23.42
CA LYS A 533 -3.30 4.68 -24.49
C LYS A 533 -3.72 4.12 -25.85
N TRP A 534 -4.63 3.15 -25.87
CA TRP A 534 -5.15 2.54 -27.10
C TRP A 534 -6.60 2.97 -27.32
N PRO A 535 -6.89 3.73 -28.40
CA PRO A 535 -8.27 4.04 -28.76
C PRO A 535 -9.01 2.75 -29.13
N TYR A 536 -10.25 2.62 -28.69
CA TYR A 536 -11.14 1.53 -29.10
C TYR A 536 -12.48 2.11 -29.55
N GLU A 537 -13.14 1.42 -30.49
CA GLU A 537 -14.45 1.79 -31.00
C GLU A 537 -15.50 0.77 -30.55
N LYS A 538 -16.64 1.25 -30.06
CA LYS A 538 -17.75 0.38 -29.67
C LYS A 538 -18.41 -0.19 -30.92
N ALA A 539 -18.27 -1.50 -31.11
CA ALA A 539 -18.88 -2.22 -32.23
C ALA A 539 -20.02 -3.17 -31.81
N THR A 540 -20.29 -3.27 -30.50
CA THR A 540 -21.21 -4.28 -29.94
C THR A 540 -22.39 -3.61 -29.24
N LYS A 541 -23.56 -4.22 -29.34
CA LYS A 541 -24.79 -3.84 -28.66
C LYS A 541 -25.30 -4.99 -27.79
N VAL A 542 -25.66 -4.69 -26.56
CA VAL A 542 -26.35 -5.65 -25.67
C VAL A 542 -27.81 -5.76 -26.08
N ILE A 543 -28.27 -6.98 -26.35
CA ILE A 543 -29.66 -7.28 -26.72
C ILE A 543 -30.45 -7.80 -25.52
N GLU A 544 -29.85 -8.71 -24.75
CA GLU A 544 -30.49 -9.36 -23.61
C GLU A 544 -29.44 -9.68 -22.55
N VAL A 545 -29.76 -9.36 -21.30
CA VAL A 545 -29.01 -9.76 -20.12
C VAL A 545 -30.02 -10.38 -19.16
N THR A 546 -29.71 -11.57 -18.66
CA THR A 546 -30.43 -12.16 -17.53
C THR A 546 -29.44 -12.79 -16.56
N SER A 547 -29.68 -12.61 -15.27
CA SER A 547 -28.90 -13.24 -14.20
C SER A 547 -29.84 -13.70 -13.09
N GLU A 548 -29.82 -14.99 -12.81
CA GLU A 548 -30.54 -15.62 -11.69
C GLU A 548 -29.59 -15.63 -10.48
N THR A 549 -30.03 -14.98 -9.40
CA THR A 549 -29.30 -14.81 -8.15
C THR A 549 -30.23 -15.06 -6.96
N GLY A 550 -29.67 -15.20 -5.76
CA GLY A 550 -30.48 -15.25 -4.54
C GLY A 550 -31.28 -13.94 -4.34
N PRO A 551 -32.52 -14.00 -3.81
CA PRO A 551 -33.38 -12.82 -3.65
C PRO A 551 -32.76 -11.76 -2.74
N ASP A 552 -32.03 -12.18 -1.70
CA ASP A 552 -31.37 -11.29 -0.74
C ASP A 552 -29.92 -10.91 -1.12
N ALA A 553 -29.42 -11.43 -2.26
CA ALA A 553 -28.03 -11.24 -2.70
C ALA A 553 -27.92 -11.07 -4.22
N PRO A 554 -28.50 -10.00 -4.81
CA PRO A 554 -28.57 -9.81 -6.27
C PRO A 554 -27.21 -9.63 -6.97
N LEU A 555 -26.16 -9.29 -6.21
CA LEU A 555 -24.80 -9.10 -6.72
C LEU A 555 -23.84 -10.21 -6.25
N GLY A 556 -24.38 -11.21 -5.55
CA GLY A 556 -23.63 -12.30 -4.94
C GLY A 556 -23.58 -13.54 -5.83
N ARG A 557 -23.95 -14.69 -5.25
CA ARG A 557 -23.89 -15.98 -5.94
C ARG A 557 -24.89 -16.01 -7.11
N VAL A 558 -24.41 -16.50 -8.25
CA VAL A 558 -25.17 -16.65 -9.48
C VAL A 558 -25.44 -18.13 -9.71
N THR A 559 -26.68 -18.49 -10.06
CA THR A 559 -27.05 -19.86 -10.44
C THR A 559 -27.11 -20.03 -11.96
N ARG A 560 -27.44 -18.96 -12.68
CA ARG A 560 -27.52 -18.97 -14.15
C ARG A 560 -27.43 -17.54 -14.67
N SER A 561 -26.74 -17.34 -15.79
CA SER A 561 -26.83 -16.07 -16.53
C SER A 561 -26.81 -16.30 -18.02
N LYS A 562 -27.38 -15.37 -18.78
CA LYS A 562 -27.37 -15.33 -20.23
C LYS A 562 -27.03 -13.92 -20.69
N LEU A 563 -26.15 -13.83 -21.68
CA LEU A 563 -25.77 -12.59 -22.34
C LEU A 563 -25.96 -12.78 -23.84
N VAL A 564 -26.70 -11.87 -24.48
CA VAL A 564 -26.91 -11.83 -25.93
C VAL A 564 -26.37 -10.51 -26.46
N LEU A 565 -25.41 -10.61 -27.37
CA LEU A 565 -24.74 -9.48 -28.00
C LEU A 565 -25.02 -9.47 -29.50
N GLN A 566 -25.11 -8.27 -30.07
CA GLN A 566 -25.15 -8.04 -31.52
C GLN A 566 -23.93 -7.20 -31.90
N GLY A 567 -23.14 -7.65 -32.87
CA GLY A 567 -21.99 -6.91 -33.36
C GLY A 567 -21.35 -7.59 -34.57
N PRO A 568 -20.31 -6.98 -35.17
CA PRO A 568 -19.53 -7.60 -36.22
C PRO A 568 -18.90 -8.91 -35.74
N ILE A 569 -18.87 -9.91 -36.62
CA ILE A 569 -18.22 -11.20 -36.37
C ILE A 569 -17.05 -11.31 -37.35
N ALA A 570 -15.89 -11.67 -36.83
CA ALA A 570 -14.72 -12.00 -37.64
C ALA A 570 -14.38 -13.48 -37.47
N THR A 571 -13.89 -14.10 -38.54
CA THR A 571 -13.33 -15.46 -38.44
C THR A 571 -12.02 -15.39 -37.66
N GLY A 572 -11.86 -16.29 -36.69
CA GLY A 572 -10.63 -16.42 -35.92
C GLY A 572 -10.13 -17.85 -35.94
N HIS A 573 -8.81 -17.99 -35.91
CA HIS A 573 -8.11 -19.26 -35.73
C HIS A 573 -7.59 -19.33 -34.30
N VAL A 574 -7.96 -20.39 -33.59
CA VAL A 574 -7.48 -20.65 -32.24
C VAL A 574 -6.43 -21.76 -32.36
N GLU A 575 -5.18 -21.41 -32.11
CA GLU A 575 -4.07 -22.35 -32.14
C GLU A 575 -3.54 -22.54 -30.71
N ARG A 576 -3.31 -23.80 -30.33
CA ARG A 576 -2.68 -24.10 -29.05
C ARG A 576 -1.18 -23.87 -29.19
N GLN A 577 -0.65 -22.84 -28.53
CA GLN A 577 0.75 -22.47 -28.65
C GLN A 577 1.66 -23.51 -27.95
N ASP A 578 1.22 -24.05 -26.82
CA ASP A 578 1.91 -25.07 -26.01
C ASP A 578 1.04 -25.57 -24.80
N SER A 579 1.64 -25.95 -23.67
CA SER A 579 0.94 -26.29 -22.42
C SER A 579 0.43 -25.07 -21.62
N HIS A 580 0.69 -23.85 -22.09
CA HIS A 580 0.56 -22.61 -21.32
C HIS A 580 -0.57 -21.72 -21.86
N GLY A 581 -0.99 -21.82 -23.13
CA GLY A 581 -2.09 -20.98 -23.60
C GLY A 581 -2.68 -21.31 -24.98
N TRP A 582 -3.68 -20.51 -25.33
CA TRP A 582 -4.31 -20.46 -26.66
C TRP A 582 -3.95 -19.14 -27.33
N PHE A 583 -3.48 -19.21 -28.57
CA PHE A 583 -3.29 -18.05 -29.42
C PHE A 583 -4.54 -17.86 -30.29
N VAL A 584 -5.14 -16.68 -30.25
CA VAL A 584 -6.32 -16.35 -31.07
C VAL A 584 -5.89 -15.38 -32.15
N ARG A 585 -5.81 -15.86 -33.40
CA ARG A 585 -5.57 -15.01 -34.56
C ARG A 585 -6.90 -14.66 -35.22
N VAL A 586 -7.26 -13.38 -35.23
CA VAL A 586 -8.45 -12.91 -35.97
C VAL A 586 -8.07 -12.61 -37.42
N ASP A 587 -8.76 -13.21 -38.38
CA ASP A 587 -8.59 -12.92 -39.79
C ASP A 587 -9.09 -11.51 -40.08
N ARG A 588 -8.18 -10.56 -40.29
CA ARG A 588 -8.54 -9.20 -40.76
C ARG A 588 -9.05 -9.26 -42.20
N LYS A 589 -10.35 -9.47 -42.36
CA LYS A 589 -11.08 -9.16 -43.60
C LYS A 589 -12.17 -8.13 -43.30
N CYS A 590 -11.81 -6.88 -43.04
CA CYS A 590 -12.75 -5.78 -43.23
C CYS A 590 -12.91 -5.52 -44.74
N GLN A 591 -13.93 -6.13 -45.34
CA GLN A 591 -14.44 -5.71 -46.64
C GLN A 591 -15.42 -4.56 -46.42
N SER A 592 -14.93 -3.34 -46.40
CA SER A 592 -15.71 -2.16 -46.80
C SER A 592 -14.77 -1.17 -47.48
N ALA A 593 -15.16 -0.67 -48.65
CA ALA A 593 -14.30 0.14 -49.53
C ALA A 593 -14.10 1.60 -49.03
N GLU A 594 -14.43 1.89 -47.77
CA GLU A 594 -14.31 3.20 -47.14
C GLU A 594 -13.70 3.08 -45.73
N ASP A 595 -12.57 2.38 -45.62
CA ASP A 595 -11.85 2.22 -44.36
C ASP A 595 -10.81 3.34 -44.17
N PRO A 596 -10.95 4.25 -43.18
CA PRO A 596 -9.96 5.28 -42.87
C PRO A 596 -8.65 4.71 -42.29
N TRP A 597 -8.63 3.43 -41.92
CA TRP A 597 -7.53 2.79 -41.20
C TRP A 597 -6.49 2.14 -42.11
N ASN A 598 -6.53 2.42 -43.43
CA ASN A 598 -5.51 2.00 -44.37
C ASN A 598 -4.23 2.85 -44.26
N MET A 599 -3.62 2.90 -43.06
CA MET A 599 -2.24 3.32 -42.89
C MET A 599 -1.35 2.09 -43.06
N ALA A 600 -0.68 2.05 -44.21
CA ALA A 600 0.29 1.04 -44.57
C ALA A 600 1.32 0.77 -43.45
N GLY A 601 1.56 -0.52 -43.17
CA GLY A 601 2.89 -0.98 -42.78
C GLY A 601 3.20 -1.24 -41.29
N LYS A 602 2.24 -1.65 -40.45
CA LYS A 602 2.58 -2.28 -39.16
C LYS A 602 1.76 -3.56 -38.94
N SER A 603 2.45 -4.71 -38.91
CA SER A 603 1.90 -5.94 -38.34
C SER A 603 1.66 -5.68 -36.86
N SER A 604 0.42 -5.42 -36.49
CA SER A 604 0.01 -5.39 -35.10
C SER A 604 -0.35 -6.83 -34.72
N ASP A 605 0.59 -7.53 -34.11
CA ASP A 605 0.27 -8.68 -33.28
C ASP A 605 -0.70 -8.18 -32.20
N VAL A 606 -1.91 -8.73 -32.21
CA VAL A 606 -2.91 -8.48 -31.16
C VAL A 606 -2.61 -9.53 -30.09
N TYR A 607 -2.11 -9.07 -28.95
CA TYR A 607 -1.88 -9.90 -27.76
C TYR A 607 -3.18 -10.13 -27.00
#